data_AF-A0A424PTY8-F1
#
_entry.id   AF-A0A424PTY8-F1
#
_cell.length_a   1.000
_cell.length_b   1.000
_cell.length_c   1.000
_cell.angle_alpha   90.00
_cell.angle_beta   90.00
_cell.angle_gamma   90.00
#
_symmetry.space_group_name_H-M   'P 1'
#
loop_
_entity.id
_entity.type
_entity.pdbx_description
1 polymer ?
#
loop_
_entity_poly.entity_id
_entity_poly.type
_entity_poly.pdbx_seq_one_letter_code
_entity_poly.pdbx_strand_id
1 'polypeptide(L)'
;GDLYVTATSPHGRNRSMGEKLGTGLTLEQALEEMHMVAEGVRAARMFGERAEDLGIEIPFTKALNTLLDGFIDAEECCRRMVAIQ
;
A
#
# COMPACT_ATOMS: atom_id res chain seq x y z
N GLY A 1 -11.06 6.51 14.12
CA GLY A 1 -10.04 6.53 15.18
C GLY A 1 -8.79 5.83 14.71
N ASP A 2 -8.84 4.50 14.65
CA ASP A 2 -7.68 3.65 14.35
C ASP A 2 -7.00 3.92 12.99
N LEU A 3 -7.79 4.12 11.92
CA LEU A 3 -7.26 4.49 10.59
C LEU A 3 -6.43 5.78 10.63
N TYR A 4 -6.99 6.85 11.20
CA TYR A 4 -6.30 8.15 11.26
C TYR A 4 -5.05 8.07 12.14
N VAL A 5 -5.15 7.42 13.31
CA VAL A 5 -4.01 7.25 14.22
C VAL A 5 -2.91 6.44 13.55
N THR A 6 -3.26 5.33 12.88
CA THR A 6 -2.29 4.49 12.16
C THR A 6 -1.67 5.21 10.95
N ALA A 7 -2.47 5.95 10.18
CA ALA A 7 -2.00 6.67 9.00
C ALA A 7 -1.15 7.90 9.34
N THR A 8 -1.43 8.57 10.46
CA THR A 8 -0.74 9.82 10.84
C THR A 8 0.36 9.64 11.87
N SER A 9 0.47 8.47 12.53
CA SER A 9 1.51 8.20 13.53
C SER A 9 2.92 8.33 12.93
N PRO A 10 3.78 9.23 13.45
CA PRO A 10 5.16 9.41 12.98
C PRO A 10 6.03 8.16 13.13
N HIS A 11 5.68 7.28 14.08
CA HIS A 11 6.37 6.01 14.32
C HIS A 11 5.64 4.81 13.67
N GLY A 12 4.62 5.09 12.85
CA GLY A 12 3.81 4.07 12.20
C GLY A 12 4.57 3.37 11.09
N ARG A 13 4.75 2.04 11.21
CA ARG A 13 5.42 1.20 10.21
C ARG A 13 4.80 1.33 8.81
N ASN A 14 3.47 1.35 8.70
CA ASN A 14 2.80 1.54 7.41
C ASN A 14 3.06 2.94 6.82
N ARG A 15 3.11 3.97 7.66
CA ARG A 15 3.36 5.35 7.24
C ARG A 15 4.80 5.48 6.71
N SER A 16 5.79 5.04 7.47
CA SER A 16 7.20 5.11 7.06
C SER A 16 7.46 4.33 5.77
N MET A 17 6.81 3.17 5.59
CA MET A 17 6.88 2.42 4.33
C MET A 17 6.25 3.22 3.18
N GLY A 18 5.06 3.78 3.38
CA GLY A 18 4.39 4.62 2.39
C GLY A 18 5.23 5.85 1.97
N GLU A 19 5.89 6.50 2.93
CA GLU A 19 6.80 7.62 2.67
C GLU A 19 8.00 7.19 1.81
N LYS A 20 8.61 6.03 2.10
CA LYS A 20 9.71 5.47 1.28
C LYS A 20 9.26 5.14 -0.14
N LEU A 21 8.12 4.47 -0.30
CA LEU A 21 7.53 4.21 -1.62
C LEU A 21 7.26 5.53 -2.37
N GLY A 22 6.77 6.57 -1.67
CA GLY A 22 6.56 7.90 -2.21
C GLY A 22 7.83 8.62 -2.67
N THR A 23 8.99 8.26 -2.13
CA THR A 23 10.30 8.75 -2.62
C THR A 23 10.84 8.01 -3.85
N GLY A 24 10.11 7.02 -4.35
CA GLY A 24 10.48 6.23 -5.53
C GLY A 24 11.22 4.92 -5.23
N LEU A 25 11.32 4.51 -3.95
CA LEU A 25 11.87 3.22 -3.59
C LEU A 25 10.89 2.08 -3.92
N THR A 26 11.43 0.91 -4.30
CA THR A 26 10.62 -0.31 -4.40
C THR A 26 10.25 -0.84 -3.01
N LEU A 27 9.31 -1.80 -2.96
CA LEU A 27 8.95 -2.45 -1.70
C LEU A 27 10.17 -3.15 -1.07
N GLU A 28 10.99 -3.83 -1.87
CA GLU A 28 12.20 -4.51 -1.39
C GLU A 28 13.18 -3.51 -0.76
N GLN A 29 13.48 -2.41 -1.47
CA GLN A 29 14.37 -1.35 -0.97
C GLN A 29 13.83 -0.72 0.32
N ALA A 30 12.52 -0.45 0.37
CA ALA A 30 11.89 0.09 1.57
C ALA A 30 11.97 -0.88 2.75
N LEU A 31 11.80 -2.18 2.53
CA LEU A 31 11.89 -3.21 3.56
C LEU A 31 13.32 -3.42 4.07
N GLU A 32 14.33 -3.34 3.19
CA GLU A 32 15.74 -3.39 3.56
C GLU A 32 16.10 -2.27 4.55
N GLU A 33 15.59 -1.05 4.33
CA GLU A 33 15.84 0.10 5.19
C GLU A 33 15.04 0.09 6.51
N MET A 34 13.93 -0.66 6.58
CA MET A 34 13.03 -0.66 7.74
C MET A 34 13.29 -1.82 8.70
N HIS A 35 14.08 -2.82 8.30
CA HIS A 35 14.37 -4.05 9.05
C HIS A 35 13.12 -4.81 9.57
N MET A 36 11.91 -4.49 9.09
CA MET A 36 10.64 -5.08 9.52
C MET A 36 9.59 -5.00 8.41
N VAL A 37 8.81 -6.08 8.25
CA VAL A 37 7.67 -6.12 7.31
C VAL A 37 6.47 -5.39 7.91
N ALA A 38 5.96 -4.39 7.19
CA ALA A 38 4.76 -3.66 7.58
C ALA A 38 3.51 -4.57 7.43
N GLU A 39 2.66 -4.62 8.46
CA GLU A 39 1.45 -5.44 8.48
C GLU A 39 0.48 -5.09 7.33
N GLY A 40 0.52 -3.85 6.85
CA GLY A 40 -0.29 -3.37 5.74
C GLY A 40 -0.04 -4.10 4.43
N VAL A 41 1.18 -4.58 4.16
CA VAL A 41 1.49 -5.33 2.93
C VAL A 41 0.71 -6.64 2.91
N ARG A 42 0.81 -7.43 3.99
CA ARG A 42 0.10 -8.72 4.09
C ARG A 42 -1.41 -8.51 4.07
N ALA A 43 -1.91 -7.50 4.79
CA ALA A 43 -3.32 -7.18 4.81
C ALA A 43 -3.85 -6.80 3.41
N ALA A 44 -3.11 -6.00 2.64
CA ALA A 44 -3.50 -5.61 1.28
C ALA A 44 -3.58 -6.81 0.32
N ARG A 45 -2.65 -7.77 0.44
CA ARG A 45 -2.69 -9.02 -0.34
C ARG A 45 -3.90 -9.87 0.01
N MET A 46 -4.10 -10.13 1.30
CA MET A 46 -5.23 -10.94 1.77
C MET A 46 -6.58 -10.32 1.39
N PHE A 47 -6.72 -9.00 1.50
CA PHE A 47 -7.94 -8.31 1.04
C PHE A 47 -8.11 -8.40 -0.48
N GLY A 48 -7.02 -8.31 -1.24
CA GLY A 48 -7.00 -8.50 -2.69
C GLY A 48 -7.60 -9.84 -3.10
N GLU A 49 -6.98 -10.91 -2.62
CA GLU A 49 -7.38 -12.30 -2.87
C GLU A 49 -8.83 -12.55 -2.44
N ARG A 50 -9.21 -12.08 -1.24
CA ARG A 50 -10.57 -12.30 -0.72
C ARG A 50 -11.63 -11.55 -1.53
N ALA A 51 -11.34 -10.37 -2.04
CA ALA A 51 -12.28 -9.61 -2.84
C ALA A 51 -12.49 -10.27 -4.22
N GLU A 52 -11.43 -10.82 -4.81
CA GLU A 52 -11.52 -11.58 -6.06
C GLU A 52 -12.42 -12.81 -5.91
N ASP A 53 -12.26 -13.58 -4.83
CA ASP A 53 -13.13 -14.74 -4.51
C ASP A 53 -14.61 -14.36 -4.39
N LEU A 54 -14.88 -13.13 -3.93
CA LEU A 54 -16.24 -12.61 -3.71
C LEU A 54 -16.78 -11.83 -4.91
N GLY A 55 -15.99 -11.64 -5.97
CA GLY A 55 -16.36 -10.81 -7.12
C GLY A 55 -16.58 -9.34 -6.76
N ILE A 56 -15.91 -8.83 -5.72
CA ILE A 56 -16.03 -7.45 -5.26
C ILE A 56 -14.94 -6.60 -5.91
N GLU A 57 -15.34 -5.51 -6.55
CA GLU A 57 -14.38 -4.54 -7.07
C GLU A 57 -13.70 -3.75 -5.94
N ILE A 58 -12.37 -3.80 -5.93
CA ILE A 58 -11.51 -3.15 -4.93
C ILE A 58 -10.46 -2.26 -5.64
N PRO A 59 -10.87 -1.25 -6.41
CA PRO A 59 -9.96 -0.51 -7.27
C PRO A 59 -8.84 0.20 -6.49
N PHE A 60 -9.12 0.64 -5.26
CA PHE A 60 -8.11 1.22 -4.37
C PHE A 60 -7.04 0.19 -3.95
N THR A 61 -7.47 -0.95 -3.40
CA THR A 61 -6.56 -2.03 -2.99
C THR A 61 -5.82 -2.63 -4.18
N LYS A 62 -6.44 -2.69 -5.35
CA LYS A 62 -5.80 -3.14 -6.59
C LYS A 62 -4.67 -2.22 -7.02
N ALA A 63 -4.88 -0.89 -7.00
CA ALA A 63 -3.82 0.08 -7.27
C ALA A 63 -2.66 -0.07 -6.26
N LEU A 64 -2.99 -0.19 -4.97
CA LEU A 64 -1.99 -0.41 -3.92
C LEU A 64 -1.19 -1.70 -4.13
N ASN A 65 -1.84 -2.83 -4.41
CA ASN A 65 -1.16 -4.10 -4.68
C ASN A 65 -0.27 -4.01 -5.93
N THR A 66 -0.71 -3.31 -6.97
CA THR A 66 0.08 -3.09 -8.20
C THR A 66 1.35 -2.28 -7.92
N LEU A 67 1.28 -1.28 -7.04
CA LEU A 67 2.46 -0.54 -6.54
C LEU A 67 3.37 -1.46 -5.73
N LEU A 68 2.81 -2.23 -4.81
CA LEU A 68 3.56 -3.16 -3.95
C LEU A 68 4.24 -4.29 -4.74
N ASP A 69 3.74 -4.63 -5.93
CA ASP A 69 4.36 -5.56 -6.88
C ASP A 69 5.43 -4.92 -7.77
N GLY A 70 5.61 -3.59 -7.69
CA GLY A 70 6.59 -2.86 -8.51
C GLY A 70 6.17 -2.65 -9.96
N PHE A 71 4.90 -2.84 -10.31
CA PHE A 71 4.41 -2.62 -11.68
C PHE A 71 4.12 -1.14 -12.00
N ILE A 72 3.92 -0.31 -10.97
CA ILE A 72 3.68 1.13 -11.08
C ILE A 72 4.41 1.89 -9.98
N ASP A 73 4.64 3.19 -10.18
CA ASP A 73 5.17 4.08 -9.16
C ASP A 73 4.06 4.68 -8.26
N ALA A 74 4.48 5.41 -7.23
CA ALA A 74 3.58 6.02 -6.26
C ALA A 74 2.66 7.09 -6.87
N GLU A 75 3.13 7.81 -7.91
CA GLU A 75 2.35 8.84 -8.60
C GLU A 75 1.19 8.21 -9.37
N GLU A 76 1.49 7.20 -10.17
CA GLU A 76 0.51 6.41 -10.91
C GLU A 76 -0.48 5.71 -9.98
N CYS A 77 0.00 5.19 -8.84
CA CYS A 77 -0.87 4.61 -7.82
C CYS A 77 -1.88 5.64 -7.28
N CYS A 78 -1.41 6.84 -6.90
CA CYS A 78 -2.28 7.92 -6.44
C CYS A 78 -3.29 8.33 -7.52
N ARG A 79 -2.84 8.45 -8.78
CA ARG A 79 -3.70 8.79 -9.91
C ARG A 79 -4.82 7.77 -10.09
N ARG A 80 -4.50 6.46 -10.02
CA ARG A 80 -5.51 5.40 -10.09
C ARG A 80 -6.49 5.46 -8.93
N MET A 81 -6.01 5.70 -7.71
CA MET A 81 -6.87 5.80 -6.52
C MET A 81 -7.86 6.96 -6.60
N VAL A 82 -7.46 8.10 -7.16
CA VAL A 82 -8.32 9.29 -7.27
C VAL A 82 -9.25 9.23 -8.49
N ALA A 83 -8.85 8.51 -9.55
CA ALA A 83 -9.66 8.33 -10.75
C ALA A 83 -10.88 7.39 -10.56
N ILE A 84 -11.02 6.77 -9.38
CA ILE A 84 -12.18 5.95 -9.01
C ILE A 84 -13.34 6.91 -8.72
N GLN A 85 -14.16 7.18 -9.73
CA GLN A 85 -15.45 7.87 -9.62
C GLN A 85 -16.59 6.88 -9.78
#